data_AF-A0A376NYN6-F1
#
_entry.id   AF-A0A376NYN6-F1
#
_cell.length_a   1.000
_cell.length_b   1.000
_cell.length_c   1.000
_cell.angle_alpha   90.00
_cell.angle_beta   90.00
_cell.angle_gamma   90.00
#
_symmetry.space_group_name_H-M   'P 1'
#
loop_
_entity.id
_entity.type
_entity.pdbx_description
1 polymer ?
#
loop_
_entity_poly.entity_id
_entity_poly.type
_entity_poly.pdbx_seq_one_letter_code
_entity_poly.pdbx_strand_id
1 'polypeptide(L)'
;MKKSVDFIGVGTGPFNLSIAALSHQIEELNCLFFDEHPHFSWHPGMLVPDCHMQTVFLKDLVSAVAPTNPYSFVNYLVKHKKFYRFLTSRLRTVSREEFSDYLRWAAEDMNNLYFSHTVENIDFDKKSRLFLVQTSRGEYFARNICLGTGKQPYLPPCVKHVTQSCFHASEMNLRRPDLSGKRITVVGGGQSGADLFLNALRGEWGEAAEINWVSRRNNFNALDEAAFADEYFTPEYISGFSGLKEDIRHQLLDEQKMTSDGITADSLLTIYRELYHRFEVLRNQEISVCYPVAR
;
A
#
# COMPACT_ATOMS: atom_id res chain seq x y z
N MET A 1 -6.08 28.09 -29.06
CA MET A 1 -5.97 27.79 -27.61
C MET A 1 -5.65 26.32 -27.45
N LYS A 2 -4.66 25.94 -26.63
CA LYS A 2 -4.46 24.52 -26.26
C LYS A 2 -5.77 24.02 -25.61
N LYS A 3 -6.26 22.84 -26.00
CA LYS A 3 -7.52 22.26 -25.49
C LYS A 3 -7.36 21.97 -23.99
N SER A 4 -8.20 22.54 -23.14
CA SER A 4 -8.21 22.26 -21.71
C SER A 4 -8.99 20.97 -21.41
N VAL A 5 -8.64 20.30 -20.32
CA VAL A 5 -9.34 19.13 -19.79
C VAL A 5 -10.12 19.50 -18.53
N ASP A 6 -11.05 18.65 -18.09
CA ASP A 6 -11.87 18.93 -16.92
C ASP A 6 -11.11 18.66 -15.62
N PHE A 7 -10.19 17.69 -15.66
CA PHE A 7 -9.51 17.18 -14.49
C PHE A 7 -8.13 16.60 -14.83
N ILE A 8 -7.11 16.92 -14.02
CA ILE A 8 -5.82 16.22 -14.06
C ILE A 8 -5.54 15.57 -12.70
N GLY A 9 -5.30 14.26 -12.71
CA GLY A 9 -4.74 13.52 -11.58
C GLY A 9 -3.22 13.52 -11.62
N VAL A 10 -2.57 13.82 -10.50
CA VAL A 10 -1.10 13.79 -10.35
C VAL A 10 -0.71 12.63 -9.46
N GLY A 11 0.05 11.68 -10.00
CA GLY A 11 0.31 10.37 -9.43
C GLY A 11 -0.79 9.36 -9.78
N THR A 12 -0.40 8.16 -10.19
CA THR A 12 -1.30 7.06 -10.55
C THR A 12 -1.16 5.92 -9.54
N GLY A 13 -1.25 6.23 -8.25
CA GLY A 13 -1.45 5.22 -7.20
C GLY A 13 -2.88 4.66 -7.20
N PRO A 14 -3.21 3.67 -6.34
CA PRO A 14 -4.52 3.01 -6.35
C PRO A 14 -5.72 3.97 -6.26
N PHE A 15 -5.59 5.06 -5.50
CA PHE A 15 -6.67 6.05 -5.36
C PHE A 15 -6.96 6.79 -6.66
N ASN A 16 -5.94 7.34 -7.32
CA ASN A 16 -6.14 8.01 -8.61
C ASN A 16 -6.44 7.00 -9.73
N LEU A 17 -5.95 5.77 -9.63
CA LEU A 17 -6.33 4.69 -10.55
C LEU A 17 -7.84 4.36 -10.44
N SER A 18 -8.40 4.40 -9.22
CA SER A 18 -9.86 4.28 -9.01
C SER A 18 -10.63 5.40 -9.69
N ILE A 19 -10.20 6.66 -9.52
CA ILE A 19 -10.83 7.81 -10.21
C ILE A 19 -10.68 7.67 -11.72
N ALA A 20 -9.54 7.21 -12.22
CA ALA A 20 -9.32 6.96 -13.64
C ALA A 20 -10.29 5.90 -14.18
N ALA A 21 -10.46 4.79 -13.48
CA ALA A 21 -11.38 3.70 -13.85
C ALA A 21 -12.85 4.12 -13.83
N LEU A 22 -13.25 4.96 -12.87
CA LEU A 22 -14.60 5.50 -12.77
C LEU A 22 -14.87 6.56 -13.87
N SER A 23 -13.93 7.48 -14.09
CA SER A 23 -14.06 8.53 -15.10
C SER A 23 -13.94 8.02 -16.53
N HIS A 24 -13.19 6.93 -16.77
CA HIS A 24 -13.04 6.32 -18.09
C HIS A 24 -14.39 5.83 -18.69
N GLN A 25 -15.42 5.66 -17.86
CA GLN A 25 -16.77 5.26 -18.31
C GLN A 25 -17.71 6.44 -18.59
N ILE A 26 -17.24 7.69 -18.44
CA ILE A 26 -18.05 8.90 -18.61
C ILE A 26 -17.55 9.65 -19.85
N GLU A 27 -18.27 9.56 -20.97
CA GLU A 27 -17.85 10.13 -22.26
C GLU A 27 -17.67 11.64 -22.23
N GLU A 28 -18.48 12.34 -21.43
CA GLU A 28 -18.46 13.81 -21.31
C GLU A 28 -17.31 14.34 -20.44
N LEU A 29 -16.60 13.46 -19.72
CA LEU A 29 -15.58 13.86 -18.76
C LEU A 29 -14.17 13.61 -19.32
N ASN A 30 -13.46 14.69 -19.64
CA ASN A 30 -12.09 14.59 -20.14
C ASN A 30 -11.08 14.68 -18.98
N CYS A 31 -10.51 13.53 -18.61
CA CYS A 31 -9.52 13.40 -17.53
C CYS A 31 -8.17 12.93 -18.07
N LEU A 32 -7.08 13.43 -17.48
CA LEU A 32 -5.72 12.89 -17.70
C LEU A 32 -5.08 12.57 -16.34
N PHE A 33 -4.34 11.47 -16.26
CA PHE A 33 -3.60 11.08 -15.06
C PHE A 33 -2.12 10.92 -15.40
N PHE A 34 -1.27 11.65 -14.70
CA PHE A 34 0.18 11.65 -14.96
C PHE A 34 0.94 10.91 -13.86
N ASP A 35 1.86 10.04 -14.26
CA ASP A 35 2.82 9.40 -13.36
C ASP A 35 4.25 9.52 -13.91
N GLU A 36 5.21 9.69 -13.00
CA GLU A 36 6.63 9.74 -13.36
C GLU A 36 7.19 8.37 -13.74
N HIS A 37 6.64 7.28 -13.18
CA HIS A 37 7.11 5.93 -13.43
C HIS A 37 6.79 5.49 -14.86
N PRO A 38 7.59 4.58 -15.46
CA PRO A 38 7.35 4.10 -16.82
C PRO A 38 6.16 3.15 -16.97
N HIS A 39 5.68 2.57 -15.87
CA HIS A 39 4.53 1.67 -15.83
C HIS A 39 3.94 1.67 -14.41
N PHE A 40 2.70 1.18 -14.28
CA PHE A 40 2.05 1.05 -12.98
C PHE A 40 2.81 0.07 -12.07
N SER A 41 3.09 0.49 -10.84
CA SER A 41 3.69 -0.34 -9.81
C SER A 41 3.22 0.07 -8.43
N TRP A 42 2.72 -0.88 -7.64
CA TRP A 42 2.20 -0.61 -6.30
C TRP A 42 3.09 -1.23 -5.22
N HIS A 43 3.86 -0.37 -4.55
CA HIS A 43 4.82 -0.75 -3.50
C HIS A 43 5.76 -1.92 -3.87
N PRO A 44 6.50 -1.85 -5.01
CA PRO A 44 7.26 -2.99 -5.53
C PRO A 44 8.30 -3.56 -4.56
N GLY A 45 8.90 -2.72 -3.70
CA GLY A 45 9.86 -3.17 -2.71
C GLY A 45 9.26 -3.89 -1.49
N MET A 46 7.93 -3.85 -1.32
CA MET A 46 7.19 -4.61 -0.29
C MET A 46 6.34 -5.75 -0.88
N LEU A 47 6.56 -6.12 -2.14
CA LEU A 47 6.07 -7.38 -2.71
C LEU A 47 7.01 -8.52 -2.26
N VAL A 48 7.00 -8.80 -0.95
CA VAL A 48 7.74 -9.92 -0.36
C VAL A 48 6.82 -11.14 -0.22
N PRO A 49 7.36 -12.37 -0.15
CA PRO A 49 6.53 -13.57 -0.10
C PRO A 49 5.53 -13.59 1.06
N ASP A 50 4.44 -14.32 0.85
CA ASP A 50 3.35 -14.53 1.82
C ASP A 50 2.68 -13.25 2.37
N CYS A 51 2.87 -12.10 1.72
CA CYS A 51 2.19 -10.87 2.08
C CYS A 51 0.75 -10.84 1.56
N HIS A 52 -0.18 -10.48 2.43
CA HIS A 52 -1.60 -10.38 2.12
C HIS A 52 -2.13 -8.94 2.29
N MET A 53 -3.21 -8.65 1.58
CA MET A 53 -4.02 -7.46 1.82
C MET A 53 -4.66 -7.53 3.21
N GLN A 54 -4.72 -6.39 3.89
CA GLN A 54 -5.42 -6.24 5.17
C GLN A 54 -6.91 -5.91 4.96
N THR A 55 -7.35 -5.81 3.70
CA THR A 55 -8.72 -5.46 3.32
C THR A 55 -9.31 -6.56 2.44
N VAL A 56 -10.63 -6.74 2.56
CA VAL A 56 -11.37 -7.66 1.69
C VAL A 56 -11.27 -7.22 0.23
N PHE A 57 -11.24 -8.19 -0.68
CA PHE A 57 -11.03 -7.95 -2.11
C PHE A 57 -12.14 -7.13 -2.80
N LEU A 58 -13.31 -6.98 -2.18
CA LEU A 58 -14.40 -6.12 -2.67
C LEU A 58 -14.18 -4.64 -2.36
N LYS A 59 -13.24 -4.30 -1.47
CA LYS A 59 -12.71 -2.93 -1.34
C LYS A 59 -11.68 -2.70 -2.46
N ASP A 60 -12.08 -2.98 -3.71
CA ASP A 60 -11.28 -2.78 -4.91
C ASP A 60 -11.37 -1.34 -5.44
N LEU A 61 -10.98 -1.11 -6.70
CA LEU A 61 -11.01 0.22 -7.30
C LEU A 61 -12.41 0.81 -7.47
N VAL A 62 -13.44 0.00 -7.70
CA VAL A 62 -14.69 0.50 -8.31
C VAL A 62 -15.96 -0.11 -7.73
N SER A 63 -15.91 -1.31 -7.15
CA SER A 63 -17.07 -2.12 -6.80
C SER A 63 -18.00 -1.45 -5.80
N ALA A 64 -17.47 -0.64 -4.87
CA ALA A 64 -18.28 0.09 -3.89
C ALA A 64 -19.09 1.25 -4.50
N VAL A 65 -18.74 1.71 -5.71
CA VAL A 65 -19.37 2.85 -6.40
C VAL A 65 -20.14 2.39 -7.64
N ALA A 66 -19.50 1.55 -8.46
CA ALA A 66 -20.01 1.04 -9.72
C ALA A 66 -19.69 -0.46 -9.84
N PRO A 67 -20.50 -1.36 -9.25
CA PRO A 67 -20.26 -2.82 -9.27
C PRO A 67 -20.14 -3.42 -10.68
N THR A 68 -20.75 -2.78 -11.68
CA THR A 68 -20.71 -3.20 -13.08
C THR A 68 -19.52 -2.64 -13.85
N ASN A 69 -18.69 -1.81 -13.24
CA ASN A 69 -17.53 -1.23 -13.89
C ASN A 69 -16.55 -2.36 -14.32
N PRO A 70 -16.04 -2.32 -15.56
CA PRO A 70 -15.19 -3.38 -16.10
C PRO A 70 -13.88 -3.55 -15.32
N TYR A 71 -13.43 -2.58 -14.54
CA TYR A 71 -12.20 -2.66 -13.75
C TYR A 71 -12.40 -3.21 -12.33
N SER A 72 -13.51 -3.89 -12.04
CA SER A 72 -13.69 -4.59 -10.76
C SER A 72 -12.77 -5.80 -10.62
N PHE A 73 -12.38 -6.13 -9.39
CA PHE A 73 -11.58 -7.30 -9.07
C PHE A 73 -12.28 -8.60 -9.49
N VAL A 74 -13.61 -8.64 -9.38
CA VAL A 74 -14.40 -9.79 -9.86
C VAL A 74 -14.27 -9.96 -11.37
N ASN A 75 -14.33 -8.88 -12.15
CA ASN A 75 -14.13 -8.97 -13.60
C ASN A 75 -12.69 -9.37 -13.95
N TYR A 76 -11.68 -8.88 -13.20
CA TYR A 76 -10.29 -9.35 -13.30
C TYR A 76 -10.20 -10.88 -13.15
N LEU A 77 -10.83 -11.45 -12.11
CA LEU A 77 -10.84 -12.90 -11.90
C LEU A 77 -11.47 -13.68 -13.06
N VAL A 78 -12.56 -13.16 -13.63
CA VAL A 78 -13.26 -13.77 -14.77
C VAL A 78 -12.40 -13.71 -16.03
N LYS A 79 -11.83 -12.53 -16.35
CA LYS A 79 -10.96 -12.32 -17.52
C LYS A 79 -9.72 -13.23 -17.48
N HIS A 80 -9.18 -13.47 -16.29
CA HIS A 80 -8.03 -14.37 -16.08
C HIS A 80 -8.42 -15.84 -15.86
N LYS A 81 -9.71 -16.20 -16.00
CA LYS A 81 -10.21 -17.58 -15.81
C LYS A 81 -9.89 -18.16 -14.43
N LYS A 82 -9.77 -17.31 -13.40
CA LYS A 82 -9.48 -17.69 -12.00
C LYS A 82 -10.71 -17.75 -11.11
N PHE A 83 -11.85 -17.17 -11.52
CA PHE A 83 -13.05 -16.99 -10.68
C PHE A 83 -13.47 -18.21 -9.85
N TYR A 84 -13.72 -19.37 -10.45
CA TYR A 84 -14.15 -20.55 -9.68
C TYR A 84 -13.06 -21.10 -8.75
N ARG A 85 -11.78 -21.00 -9.13
CA ARG A 85 -10.68 -21.42 -8.27
C ARG A 85 -10.53 -20.48 -7.07
N PHE A 86 -10.74 -19.19 -7.29
CA PHE A 86 -10.78 -18.18 -6.24
C PHE A 86 -11.93 -18.44 -5.24
N LEU A 87 -13.12 -18.78 -5.71
CA LEU A 87 -14.22 -19.15 -4.79
C LEU A 87 -13.89 -20.40 -3.98
N THR A 88 -13.26 -21.39 -4.61
CA THR A 88 -12.86 -22.64 -3.94
C THR A 88 -11.77 -22.42 -2.89
N SER A 89 -10.90 -21.41 -3.04
CA SER A 89 -9.83 -21.13 -2.06
C SER A 89 -10.36 -20.55 -0.75
N ARG A 90 -11.61 -20.04 -0.73
CA ARG A 90 -12.26 -19.44 0.46
C ARG A 90 -11.43 -18.33 1.11
N LEU A 91 -10.62 -17.65 0.30
CA LEU A 91 -9.82 -16.51 0.74
C LEU A 91 -10.74 -15.33 1.07
N ARG A 92 -10.50 -14.69 2.22
CA ARG A 92 -11.17 -13.43 2.60
C ARG A 92 -10.45 -12.22 2.01
N THR A 93 -9.12 -12.28 1.99
CA THR A 93 -8.21 -11.28 1.44
C THR A 93 -7.26 -11.95 0.45
N VAL A 94 -6.68 -11.17 -0.43
CA VAL A 94 -5.79 -11.66 -1.49
C VAL A 94 -4.33 -11.37 -1.18
N SER A 95 -3.41 -12.06 -1.84
CA SER A 95 -2.00 -11.71 -1.72
C SER A 95 -1.76 -10.31 -2.29
N ARG A 96 -0.73 -9.63 -1.79
CA ARG A 96 -0.30 -8.34 -2.35
C ARG A 96 0.15 -8.48 -3.80
N GLU A 97 0.72 -9.63 -4.17
CA GLU A 97 1.08 -9.93 -5.55
C GLU A 97 -0.13 -9.98 -6.47
N GLU A 98 -1.20 -10.71 -6.09
CA GLU A 98 -2.41 -10.79 -6.90
C GLU A 98 -3.14 -9.45 -6.97
N PHE A 99 -3.18 -8.69 -5.86
CA PHE A 99 -3.77 -7.35 -5.89
C PHE A 99 -2.94 -6.38 -6.73
N SER A 100 -1.60 -6.43 -6.65
CA SER A 100 -0.73 -5.63 -7.52
C SER A 100 -0.88 -6.01 -9.00
N ASP A 101 -1.10 -7.28 -9.30
CA ASP A 101 -1.38 -7.76 -10.66
C ASP A 101 -2.72 -7.23 -11.17
N TYR A 102 -3.77 -7.29 -10.34
CA TYR A 102 -5.07 -6.68 -10.63
C TYR A 102 -4.96 -5.18 -10.94
N LEU A 103 -4.25 -4.42 -10.12
CA LEU A 103 -4.09 -2.98 -10.33
C LEU A 103 -3.31 -2.67 -11.61
N ARG A 104 -2.27 -3.48 -11.92
CA ARG A 104 -1.55 -3.37 -13.19
C ARG A 104 -2.47 -3.65 -14.37
N TRP A 105 -3.22 -4.75 -14.33
CA TRP A 105 -4.19 -5.11 -15.36
C TRP A 105 -5.21 -3.99 -15.60
N ALA A 106 -5.74 -3.38 -14.54
CA ALA A 106 -6.67 -2.27 -14.67
C ALA A 106 -6.03 -1.07 -15.39
N ALA A 107 -4.75 -0.81 -15.15
CA ALA A 107 -4.00 0.29 -15.76
C ALA A 107 -3.63 0.06 -17.24
N GLU A 108 -3.69 -1.17 -17.76
CA GLU A 108 -3.26 -1.47 -19.14
C GLU A 108 -4.23 -0.96 -20.21
N ASP A 109 -5.54 -1.01 -19.94
CA ASP A 109 -6.58 -0.74 -20.94
C ASP A 109 -7.12 0.70 -20.88
N MET A 110 -6.68 1.50 -19.91
CA MET A 110 -7.19 2.87 -19.72
C MET A 110 -6.43 3.90 -20.57
N ASN A 111 -7.17 4.60 -21.44
CA ASN A 111 -6.61 5.61 -22.36
C ASN A 111 -6.35 6.99 -21.72
N ASN A 112 -6.67 7.16 -20.44
CA ASN A 112 -6.53 8.40 -19.68
C ASN A 112 -5.29 8.40 -18.76
N LEU A 113 -4.46 7.34 -18.79
CA LEU A 113 -3.23 7.22 -18.01
C LEU A 113 -1.99 7.55 -18.85
N TYR A 114 -1.09 8.35 -18.29
CA TYR A 114 0.12 8.82 -18.94
C TYR A 114 1.33 8.61 -18.03
N PHE A 115 2.01 7.48 -18.23
CA PHE A 115 3.26 7.13 -17.57
C PHE A 115 4.46 7.84 -18.21
N SER A 116 5.60 7.93 -17.51
CA SER A 116 6.76 8.74 -17.93
C SER A 116 6.44 10.21 -18.21
N HIS A 117 5.50 10.77 -17.45
CA HIS A 117 5.08 12.18 -17.48
C HIS A 117 5.23 12.76 -16.08
N THR A 118 6.47 13.07 -15.70
CA THR A 118 6.76 13.74 -14.43
C THR A 118 6.11 15.11 -14.41
N VAL A 119 5.23 15.37 -13.43
CA VAL A 119 4.69 16.71 -13.17
C VAL A 119 5.73 17.50 -12.37
N GLU A 120 6.24 18.57 -12.96
CA GLU A 120 7.34 19.35 -12.42
C GLU A 120 6.84 20.60 -11.68
N ASN A 121 5.73 21.18 -12.16
CA ASN A 121 5.15 22.38 -11.58
C ASN A 121 3.63 22.48 -11.86
N ILE A 122 2.90 23.11 -10.95
CA ILE A 122 1.47 23.38 -11.09
C ILE A 122 1.21 24.84 -10.70
N ASP A 123 0.77 25.64 -11.66
CA ASP A 123 0.36 27.02 -11.47
C ASP A 123 -1.15 27.20 -11.67
N PHE A 124 -1.70 28.33 -11.22
CA PHE A 124 -3.10 28.69 -11.46
C PHE A 124 -3.21 30.05 -12.15
N ASP A 125 -3.70 30.04 -13.39
CA ASP A 125 -3.99 31.27 -14.13
C ASP A 125 -5.35 31.83 -13.71
N LYS A 126 -5.33 32.93 -12.96
CA LYS A 126 -6.53 33.63 -12.50
C LYS A 126 -7.40 34.19 -13.64
N LYS A 127 -6.81 34.50 -14.82
CA LYS A 127 -7.57 35.07 -15.95
C LYS A 127 -8.40 34.01 -16.65
N SER A 128 -7.80 32.88 -17.02
CA SER A 128 -8.52 31.76 -17.63
C SER A 128 -9.27 30.89 -16.61
N ARG A 129 -8.95 31.03 -15.31
CA ARG A 129 -9.41 30.16 -14.21
C ARG A 129 -9.08 28.68 -14.47
N LEU A 130 -7.87 28.43 -14.97
CA LEU A 130 -7.36 27.09 -15.24
C LEU A 130 -6.05 26.86 -14.49
N PHE A 131 -5.82 25.63 -14.09
CA PHE A 131 -4.51 25.14 -13.69
C PHE A 131 -3.63 24.93 -14.91
N LEU A 132 -2.40 25.40 -14.85
CA LEU A 132 -1.32 25.09 -15.77
C LEU A 132 -0.46 23.99 -15.13
N VAL A 133 -0.50 22.79 -15.70
CA VAL A 133 0.31 21.66 -15.26
C VAL A 133 1.48 21.51 -16.23
N GLN A 134 2.69 21.71 -15.73
CA GLN A 134 3.92 21.53 -16.50
C GLN A 134 4.47 20.14 -16.22
N THR A 135 4.66 19.37 -17.28
CA THR A 135 5.28 18.04 -17.23
C THR A 135 6.54 18.00 -18.07
N SER A 136 7.35 16.96 -17.87
CA SER A 136 8.53 16.67 -18.71
C SER A 136 8.20 16.44 -20.20
N ARG A 137 6.92 16.34 -20.56
CA ARG A 137 6.42 16.13 -21.93
C ARG A 137 5.67 17.33 -22.51
N GLY A 138 5.41 18.36 -21.71
CA GLY A 138 4.75 19.59 -22.15
C GLY A 138 3.80 20.19 -21.12
N GLU A 139 2.98 21.12 -21.59
CA GLU A 139 2.06 21.87 -20.74
C GLU A 139 0.60 21.49 -21.01
N TYR A 140 -0.16 21.31 -19.94
CA TYR A 140 -1.56 20.93 -19.96
C TYR A 140 -2.38 21.92 -19.14
N PHE A 141 -3.63 22.13 -19.54
CA PHE A 141 -4.55 23.04 -18.85
C PHE A 141 -5.74 22.24 -18.31
N ALA A 142 -6.08 22.44 -17.05
CA ALA A 142 -7.21 21.75 -16.41
C ALA A 142 -8.08 22.69 -15.58
N ARG A 143 -9.36 22.36 -15.46
CA ARG A 143 -10.28 23.06 -14.54
C ARG A 143 -10.05 22.65 -13.09
N ASN A 144 -9.70 21.39 -12.85
CA ASN A 144 -9.52 20.79 -11.52
C ASN A 144 -8.26 19.93 -11.47
N ILE A 145 -7.72 19.75 -10.26
CA ILE A 145 -6.56 18.90 -9.98
C ILE A 145 -6.90 17.94 -8.84
N CYS A 146 -6.40 16.70 -8.92
CA CYS A 146 -6.35 15.77 -7.79
C CYS A 146 -4.92 15.30 -7.55
N LEU A 147 -4.45 15.48 -6.32
CA LEU A 147 -3.11 15.10 -5.90
C LEU A 147 -3.16 13.72 -5.24
N GLY A 148 -2.64 12.72 -5.93
CA GLY A 148 -2.55 11.32 -5.51
C GLY A 148 -1.10 10.80 -5.56
N THR A 149 -0.13 11.64 -5.16
CA THR A 149 1.32 11.38 -5.25
C THR A 149 1.85 10.36 -4.23
N GLY A 150 0.99 9.81 -3.37
CA GLY A 150 1.38 8.84 -2.35
C GLY A 150 2.17 9.45 -1.18
N LYS A 151 2.81 8.58 -0.40
CA LYS A 151 3.64 8.97 0.76
C LYS A 151 5.11 8.72 0.46
N GLN A 152 5.96 9.62 0.92
CA GLN A 152 7.41 9.41 0.91
C GLN A 152 7.85 8.52 2.08
N PRO A 153 8.87 7.66 1.91
CA PRO A 153 9.47 6.90 3.01
C PRO A 153 9.86 7.81 4.17
N TYR A 154 9.50 7.40 5.39
CA TYR A 154 9.86 8.13 6.61
C TYR A 154 11.05 7.44 7.28
N LEU A 155 12.13 8.20 7.47
CA LEU A 155 13.28 7.78 8.27
C LEU A 155 13.29 8.54 9.60
N PRO A 156 13.50 7.87 10.75
CA PRO A 156 13.65 8.56 12.02
C PRO A 156 14.79 9.59 11.97
N PRO A 157 14.71 10.74 12.67
CA PRO A 157 15.73 11.79 12.60
C PRO A 157 17.17 11.34 12.96
N CYS A 158 17.30 10.25 13.72
CA CYS A 158 18.60 9.67 14.03
C CYS A 158 19.26 8.93 12.85
N VAL A 159 18.49 8.54 11.83
CA VAL A 159 18.97 7.89 10.60
C VAL A 159 19.33 8.98 9.60
N LYS A 160 20.61 9.36 9.59
CA LYS A 160 21.10 10.46 8.74
C LYS A 160 21.27 10.08 7.27
N HIS A 161 21.58 8.80 7.00
CA HIS A 161 21.90 8.33 5.66
C HIS A 161 21.33 6.93 5.43
N VAL A 162 20.77 6.72 4.24
CA VAL A 162 20.49 5.40 3.70
C VAL A 162 21.80 4.81 3.17
N THR A 163 22.08 3.55 3.51
CA THR A 163 23.26 2.81 3.07
C THR A 163 22.85 1.46 2.47
N GLN A 164 23.81 0.63 2.06
CA GLN A 164 23.52 -0.73 1.61
C GLN A 164 22.99 -1.63 2.73
N SER A 165 23.36 -1.38 3.99
CA SER A 165 22.96 -2.18 5.15
C SER A 165 21.92 -1.52 6.06
N CYS A 166 21.53 -0.28 5.78
CA CYS A 166 20.49 0.45 6.49
C CYS A 166 19.61 1.19 5.49
N PHE A 167 18.41 0.70 5.25
CA PHE A 167 17.49 1.22 4.23
C PHE A 167 16.03 1.00 4.64
N HIS A 168 15.11 1.67 3.95
CA HIS A 168 13.69 1.62 4.30
C HIS A 168 13.04 0.32 3.78
N ALA A 169 12.02 -0.18 4.49
CA ALA A 169 11.30 -1.42 4.13
C ALA A 169 10.83 -1.42 2.65
N SER A 170 10.41 -0.26 2.13
CA SER A 170 9.99 -0.06 0.74
C SER A 170 11.04 -0.36 -0.33
N GLU A 171 12.28 -0.70 0.06
CA GLU A 171 13.36 -1.04 -0.85
C GLU A 171 13.75 -2.52 -0.78
N MET A 172 13.13 -3.32 0.10
CA MET A 172 13.58 -4.69 0.38
C MET A 172 13.62 -5.58 -0.86
N ASN A 173 12.49 -5.74 -1.56
CA ASN A 173 12.41 -6.59 -2.76
C ASN A 173 13.14 -5.98 -3.98
N LEU A 174 13.47 -4.67 -3.93
CA LEU A 174 14.28 -4.02 -4.96
C LEU A 174 15.77 -4.30 -4.77
N ARG A 175 16.21 -4.35 -3.51
CA ARG A 175 17.63 -4.54 -3.14
C ARG A 175 18.02 -6.00 -3.03
N ARG A 176 17.11 -6.86 -2.54
CA ARG A 176 17.35 -8.30 -2.29
C ARG A 176 18.69 -8.54 -1.59
N PRO A 177 18.89 -7.99 -0.38
CA PRO A 177 20.15 -8.14 0.32
C PRO A 177 20.42 -9.62 0.63
N ASP A 178 21.69 -10.03 0.65
CA ASP A 178 22.08 -11.29 1.27
C ASP A 178 22.22 -11.09 2.78
N LEU A 179 21.47 -11.87 3.56
CA LEU A 179 21.38 -11.82 5.01
C LEU A 179 22.17 -12.95 5.68
N SER A 180 22.80 -13.83 4.90
CA SER A 180 23.51 -15.02 5.37
C SER A 180 24.60 -14.70 6.41
N GLY A 181 24.51 -15.32 7.59
CA GLY A 181 25.47 -15.14 8.68
C GLY A 181 25.49 -13.73 9.29
N LYS A 182 24.56 -12.84 8.94
CA LYS A 182 24.51 -11.47 9.44
C LYS A 182 23.63 -11.34 10.67
N ARG A 183 23.87 -10.25 11.42
CA ARG A 183 23.01 -9.79 12.49
C ARG A 183 22.11 -8.69 11.95
N ILE A 184 20.80 -8.86 12.07
CA ILE A 184 19.80 -8.05 11.39
C ILE A 184 18.90 -7.41 12.43
N THR A 185 18.42 -6.20 12.15
CA THR A 185 17.43 -5.54 13.00
C THR A 185 16.33 -4.96 12.15
N VAL A 186 15.12 -5.49 12.33
CA VAL A 186 13.89 -4.93 11.77
C VAL A 186 13.35 -3.88 12.74
N VAL A 187 13.25 -2.63 12.28
CA VAL A 187 12.76 -1.50 13.08
C VAL A 187 11.35 -1.13 12.63
N GLY A 188 10.35 -1.38 13.48
CA GLY A 188 8.94 -1.07 13.23
C GLY A 188 8.02 -2.20 13.65
N GLY A 189 6.96 -1.86 14.40
CA GLY A 189 5.97 -2.81 14.91
C GLY A 189 4.62 -2.79 14.19
N GLY A 190 4.60 -2.39 12.91
CA GLY A 190 3.42 -2.49 12.03
C GLY A 190 3.55 -3.66 11.05
N GLN A 191 2.55 -3.85 10.19
CA GLN A 191 2.46 -4.98 9.27
C GLN A 191 3.75 -5.20 8.45
N SER A 192 4.32 -4.16 7.83
CA SER A 192 5.55 -4.31 7.05
C SER A 192 6.74 -4.84 7.87
N GLY A 193 6.84 -4.46 9.14
CA GLY A 193 7.89 -4.99 10.03
C GLY A 193 7.66 -6.48 10.33
N ALA A 194 6.42 -6.87 10.54
CA ALA A 194 6.04 -8.27 10.74
C ALA A 194 6.34 -9.13 9.50
N ASP A 195 5.96 -8.65 8.31
CA ASP A 195 6.20 -9.35 7.04
C ASP A 195 7.70 -9.56 6.78
N LEU A 196 8.52 -8.51 6.99
CA LEU A 196 9.97 -8.60 6.83
C LEU A 196 10.61 -9.52 7.86
N PHE A 197 10.17 -9.45 9.12
CA PHE A 197 10.66 -10.33 10.18
C PHE A 197 10.34 -11.79 9.88
N LEU A 198 9.11 -12.10 9.48
CA LEU A 198 8.67 -13.45 9.13
C LEU A 198 9.46 -14.02 7.95
N ASN A 199 9.65 -13.24 6.89
CA ASN A 199 10.40 -13.67 5.71
C ASN A 199 11.90 -13.85 6.01
N ALA A 200 12.50 -12.95 6.80
CA ALA A 200 13.88 -13.13 7.26
C ALA A 200 14.03 -14.38 8.14
N LEU A 201 13.05 -14.64 9.01
CA LEU A 201 13.01 -15.88 9.79
C LEU A 201 12.92 -17.08 8.83
N ARG A 202 12.09 -17.05 7.79
CA ARG A 202 12.00 -18.15 6.81
C ARG A 202 13.22 -18.31 5.89
N GLY A 203 14.26 -17.48 6.03
CA GLY A 203 15.49 -17.59 5.25
C GLY A 203 15.35 -17.09 3.80
N GLU A 204 14.32 -16.29 3.50
CA GLU A 204 14.04 -15.78 2.14
C GLU A 204 15.25 -15.06 1.51
N TRP A 205 16.05 -14.42 2.35
CA TRP A 205 17.24 -13.68 1.95
C TRP A 205 18.55 -14.31 2.46
N GLY A 206 18.53 -15.62 2.76
CA GLY A 206 19.63 -16.33 3.40
C GLY A 206 19.51 -16.38 4.92
N GLU A 207 20.12 -17.41 5.52
CA GLU A 207 20.01 -17.69 6.95
C GLU A 207 20.83 -16.71 7.79
N ALA A 208 20.13 -15.83 8.50
CA ALA A 208 20.73 -14.86 9.40
C ALA A 208 21.34 -15.52 10.64
N ALA A 209 22.44 -14.98 11.16
CA ALA A 209 22.97 -15.40 12.46
C ALA A 209 22.12 -14.87 13.64
N GLU A 210 21.53 -13.68 13.48
CA GLU A 210 20.68 -13.06 14.50
C GLU A 210 19.62 -12.15 13.84
N ILE A 211 18.39 -12.19 14.36
CA ILE A 211 17.28 -11.35 13.91
C ILE A 211 16.65 -10.64 15.11
N ASN A 212 16.85 -9.33 15.19
CA ASN A 212 16.21 -8.47 16.19
C ASN A 212 14.96 -7.81 15.60
N TRP A 213 13.86 -7.80 16.34
CA TRP A 213 12.65 -7.08 15.96
C TRP A 213 12.29 -6.03 17.02
N VAL A 214 12.46 -4.76 16.65
CA VAL A 214 12.36 -3.63 17.58
C VAL A 214 11.17 -2.75 17.23
N SER A 215 10.39 -2.41 18.24
CA SER A 215 9.26 -1.47 18.14
C SER A 215 9.37 -0.41 19.23
N ARG A 216 8.82 0.78 18.96
CA ARG A 216 8.62 1.81 19.99
C ARG A 216 7.44 1.47 20.91
N ARG A 217 6.57 0.55 20.50
CA ARG A 217 5.44 0.07 21.29
C ARG A 217 5.93 -0.98 22.28
N ASN A 218 5.26 -1.06 23.43
CA ASN A 218 5.57 -2.05 24.46
C ASN A 218 5.32 -3.49 23.99
N ASN A 219 4.46 -3.68 22.99
CA ASN A 219 4.17 -4.97 22.38
C ASN A 219 3.87 -4.83 20.87
N PHE A 220 3.80 -5.95 20.16
CA PHE A 220 3.23 -6.05 18.83
C PHE A 220 1.71 -6.23 18.93
N ASN A 221 0.98 -5.14 18.73
CA ASN A 221 -0.47 -5.13 18.83
C ASN A 221 -1.13 -5.59 17.53
N ALA A 222 -2.20 -6.36 17.68
CA ALA A 222 -3.04 -6.78 16.57
C ALA A 222 -3.73 -5.56 15.93
N LEU A 223 -4.00 -5.67 14.64
CA LEU A 223 -4.94 -4.84 13.92
C LEU A 223 -6.33 -5.06 14.52
N ASP A 224 -7.03 -3.99 14.86
CA ASP A 224 -8.41 -4.09 15.32
C ASP A 224 -9.33 -4.25 14.11
N GLU A 225 -9.68 -5.49 13.84
CA GLU A 225 -10.56 -5.94 12.74
C GLU A 225 -11.97 -6.28 13.26
N ALA A 226 -12.36 -5.75 14.42
CA ALA A 226 -13.71 -5.95 14.94
C ALA A 226 -14.74 -5.27 14.02
N ALA A 227 -15.91 -5.88 13.84
CA ALA A 227 -16.95 -5.36 12.95
C ALA A 227 -17.35 -3.91 13.27
N PHE A 228 -17.38 -3.52 14.55
CA PHE A 228 -17.65 -2.14 14.97
C PHE A 228 -16.49 -1.18 14.70
N ALA A 229 -15.25 -1.66 14.77
CA ALA A 229 -14.07 -0.85 14.40
C ALA A 229 -14.03 -0.61 12.88
N ASP A 230 -14.48 -1.58 12.09
CA ASP A 230 -14.59 -1.47 10.63
C ASP A 230 -15.57 -0.37 10.17
N GLU A 231 -16.54 0.01 11.01
CA GLU A 231 -17.47 1.12 10.70
C GLU A 231 -16.75 2.47 10.55
N TYR A 232 -15.55 2.63 11.11
CA TYR A 232 -14.72 3.84 10.88
C TYR A 232 -14.31 4.03 9.42
N PHE A 233 -14.38 2.98 8.60
CA PHE A 233 -14.02 3.04 7.18
C PHE A 233 -15.25 3.18 6.26
N THR A 234 -16.40 3.57 6.80
CA THR A 234 -17.64 3.80 6.04
C THR A 234 -17.77 5.25 5.56
N PRO A 235 -18.49 5.50 4.45
CA PRO A 235 -18.79 6.86 3.99
C PRO A 235 -19.48 7.72 5.06
N GLU A 236 -20.39 7.13 5.84
CA GLU A 236 -21.15 7.80 6.89
C GLU A 236 -20.24 8.31 8.01
N TYR A 237 -19.31 7.46 8.48
CA TYR A 237 -18.34 7.87 9.49
C TYR A 237 -17.42 8.99 8.97
N ILE A 238 -16.90 8.86 7.75
CA ILE A 238 -16.02 9.88 7.15
C ILE A 238 -16.73 11.23 7.02
N SER A 239 -18.00 11.22 6.60
CA SER A 239 -18.82 12.44 6.51
C SER A 239 -18.93 13.14 7.86
N GLY A 240 -19.28 12.39 8.93
CA GLY A 240 -19.34 12.92 10.29
C GLY A 240 -17.98 13.40 10.79
N PHE A 241 -16.94 12.59 10.62
CA PHE A 241 -15.57 12.89 11.03
C PHE A 241 -15.03 14.18 10.39
N SER A 242 -15.32 14.39 9.11
CA SER A 242 -14.86 15.57 8.36
C SER A 242 -15.43 16.90 8.89
N GLY A 243 -16.62 16.87 9.51
CA GLY A 243 -17.26 18.02 10.13
C GLY A 243 -16.78 18.34 11.56
N LEU A 244 -15.95 17.49 12.16
CA LEU A 244 -15.47 17.68 13.52
C LEU A 244 -14.37 18.75 13.61
N LYS A 245 -14.26 19.37 14.79
CA LYS A 245 -13.13 20.24 15.12
C LYS A 245 -11.81 19.47 15.04
N GLU A 246 -10.74 20.16 14.67
CA GLU A 246 -9.40 19.59 14.49
C GLU A 246 -8.90 18.83 15.73
N ASP A 247 -8.99 19.40 16.92
CA ASP A 247 -8.55 18.72 18.15
C ASP A 247 -9.29 17.40 18.41
N ILE A 248 -10.59 17.36 18.12
CA ILE A 248 -11.41 16.16 18.27
C ILE A 248 -10.98 15.10 17.24
N ARG A 249 -10.73 15.52 15.99
CA ARG A 249 -10.22 14.61 14.96
C ARG A 249 -8.88 13.99 15.37
N HIS A 250 -7.97 14.78 15.93
CA HIS A 250 -6.69 14.27 16.43
C HIS A 250 -6.85 13.26 17.56
N GLN A 251 -7.70 13.55 18.54
CA GLN A 251 -7.99 12.62 19.63
C GLN A 251 -8.55 11.28 19.10
N LEU A 252 -9.53 11.33 18.20
CA LEU A 252 -10.13 10.13 17.62
C LEU A 252 -9.11 9.32 16.81
N LEU A 253 -8.24 9.97 16.04
CA LEU A 253 -7.19 9.27 15.29
C LEU A 253 -6.19 8.56 16.21
N ASP A 254 -5.87 9.15 17.37
CA ASP A 254 -5.00 8.52 18.37
C ASP A 254 -5.68 7.31 19.03
N GLU A 255 -6.98 7.40 19.32
CA GLU A 255 -7.79 6.29 19.87
C GLU A 255 -7.96 5.14 18.88
N GLN A 256 -8.15 5.47 17.59
CA GLN A 256 -8.43 4.51 16.50
C GLN A 256 -7.17 3.93 15.87
N LYS A 257 -5.99 4.25 16.39
CA LYS A 257 -4.70 3.93 15.76
C LYS A 257 -4.50 2.46 15.40
N MET A 258 -5.05 1.54 16.19
CA MET A 258 -4.90 0.10 15.94
C MET A 258 -5.80 -0.43 14.83
N THR A 259 -6.77 0.34 14.32
CA THR A 259 -7.56 -0.05 13.15
C THR A 259 -6.77 0.12 11.83
N SER A 260 -5.67 0.88 11.84
CA SER A 260 -4.80 1.09 10.67
C SER A 260 -3.34 0.63 10.86
N ASP A 261 -2.78 0.81 12.05
CA ASP A 261 -1.33 0.66 12.27
C ASP A 261 -0.96 -0.66 13.00
N GLY A 262 -1.92 -1.55 13.21
CA GLY A 262 -1.71 -2.87 13.81
C GLY A 262 -1.11 -3.89 12.83
N ILE A 263 -0.81 -5.08 13.35
CA ILE A 263 -0.40 -6.25 12.56
C ILE A 263 -1.59 -7.23 12.54
N THR A 264 -1.93 -7.84 11.41
CA THR A 264 -3.04 -8.79 11.37
C THR A 264 -2.85 -9.91 12.41
N ALA A 265 -3.95 -10.35 13.02
CA ALA A 265 -3.90 -11.41 14.03
C ALA A 265 -3.28 -12.71 13.47
N ASP A 266 -3.54 -12.99 12.19
CA ASP A 266 -2.97 -14.13 11.48
C ASP A 266 -1.45 -14.03 11.30
N SER A 267 -0.91 -12.87 10.93
CA SER A 267 0.53 -12.66 10.83
C SER A 267 1.22 -12.81 12.19
N LEU A 268 0.65 -12.25 13.26
CA LEU A 268 1.18 -12.42 14.62
C LEU A 268 1.22 -13.89 15.04
N LEU A 269 0.12 -14.62 14.81
CA LEU A 269 0.03 -16.04 15.14
C LEU A 269 0.99 -16.89 14.30
N THR A 270 1.12 -16.58 13.01
CA THR A 270 2.06 -17.25 12.12
C THR A 270 3.49 -17.05 12.58
N ILE A 271 3.90 -15.81 12.89
CA ILE A 271 5.22 -15.52 13.46
C ILE A 271 5.46 -16.32 14.74
N TYR A 272 4.50 -16.34 15.66
CA TYR A 272 4.67 -17.06 16.92
C TYR A 272 4.79 -18.58 16.72
N ARG A 273 4.02 -19.14 15.77
CA ARG A 273 4.12 -20.57 15.39
C ARG A 273 5.48 -20.90 14.78
N GLU A 274 6.01 -20.05 13.91
CA GLU A 274 7.35 -20.24 13.33
C GLU A 274 8.43 -20.21 14.41
N LEU A 275 8.36 -19.25 15.34
CA LEU A 275 9.27 -19.18 16.49
C LEU A 275 9.19 -20.45 17.35
N TYR A 276 7.98 -20.86 17.74
CA TYR A 276 7.77 -22.07 18.54
C TYR A 276 8.30 -23.33 17.83
N HIS A 277 7.95 -23.52 16.56
CA HIS A 277 8.39 -24.68 15.80
C HIS A 277 9.92 -24.70 15.68
N ARG A 278 10.55 -23.56 15.39
CA ARG A 278 12.00 -23.49 15.22
C ARG A 278 12.77 -23.71 16.51
N PHE A 279 12.39 -23.04 17.60
CA PHE A 279 13.16 -23.03 18.83
C PHE A 279 12.77 -24.14 19.81
N GLU A 280 11.48 -24.47 19.91
CA GLU A 280 11.00 -25.48 20.87
C GLU A 280 10.94 -26.88 20.25
N VAL A 281 10.53 -27.00 18.99
CA VAL A 281 10.40 -28.30 18.32
C VAL A 281 11.71 -28.74 17.67
N LEU A 282 12.27 -27.92 16.78
CA LEU A 282 13.52 -28.24 16.07
C LEU A 282 14.76 -27.98 16.92
N ARG A 283 14.65 -27.20 18.01
CA ARG A 283 15.77 -26.82 18.89
C ARG A 283 16.94 -26.20 18.13
N ASN A 284 16.63 -25.46 17.06
CA ASN A 284 17.66 -24.81 16.27
C ASN A 284 18.22 -23.61 17.06
N GLN A 285 19.48 -23.71 17.49
CA GLN A 285 20.19 -22.65 18.23
C GLN A 285 21.12 -21.82 17.34
N GLU A 286 21.15 -22.07 16.03
CA GLU A 286 22.05 -21.37 15.10
C GLU A 286 21.62 -19.91 14.84
N ILE A 287 20.37 -19.57 15.16
CA ILE A 287 19.79 -18.23 14.98
C ILE A 287 19.34 -17.70 16.33
N SER A 288 19.80 -16.51 16.71
CA SER A 288 19.27 -15.78 17.88
C SER A 288 18.17 -14.81 17.48
N VAL A 289 17.08 -14.74 18.26
CA VAL A 289 15.96 -13.83 18.02
C VAL A 289 15.64 -13.03 19.27
N CYS A 290 15.59 -11.69 19.15
CA CYS A 290 15.17 -10.80 20.24
C CYS A 290 13.95 -9.95 19.85
N TYR A 291 12.95 -9.93 20.72
CA TYR A 291 11.74 -9.11 20.59
C TYR A 291 11.25 -8.63 21.98
N PRO A 292 10.35 -7.63 22.10
CA PRO A 292 10.10 -6.88 23.34
C PRO A 292 9.78 -7.71 24.60
N VAL A 293 9.22 -8.91 24.44
CA VAL A 293 8.81 -9.79 25.56
C VAL A 293 9.79 -10.97 25.78
N ALA A 294 10.75 -11.18 24.87
CA ALA A 294 11.70 -12.30 24.93
C ALA A 294 12.98 -12.00 25.74
N ARG A 295 12.89 -11.17 26.78
CA ARG A 295 14.02 -10.91 27.68
C ARG A 295 14.13 -11.99 28.76
#